data_AF-A0A0L0G7L2-F1
#
_entry.id   AF-A0A0L0G7L2-F1
#
_cell.length_a   1.000
_cell.length_b   1.000
_cell.length_c   1.000
_cell.angle_alpha   90.00
_cell.angle_beta   90.00
_cell.angle_gamma   90.00
#
_symmetry.space_group_name_H-M   'P 1'
#
loop_
_entity.id
_entity.type
_entity.pdbx_description
1 polymer ?
#
loop_
_entity_poly.entity_id
_entity_poly.type
_entity_poly.pdbx_seq_one_letter_code
_entity_poly.pdbx_strand_id
1 'polypeptide(L)'
;MTTSYGSIADSPRAQSINDTSQEHILPTVRVSATSRNVLTNAPLFHNTRSHGRGWVCRIAQCVAMLSVVVALVLVWARVQLYMGMASMNYRPECVATIANESATVAVQENLMTAEVVTMVTANPSVEYQSWMSDHYFQIQNRTLADLLLPGTHDSAGYRLLGGTLYNIDPLINILVRAATALHLPLEKMIVKWSQTQSVNIYQQLIGGVRYLDLRTVWDGRIWRIYHGVAGDPLTSILNSIISFQDNHRNEVLVIELAVYSGSHGGDVCALARLVKAKLGRFLLDGSHNLANTTIGSMVCS
;
A
#
# COMPACT_ATOMS: atom_id res chain seq x y z
N MET A 1 47.48 42.86 39.19
CA MET A 1 48.05 42.85 37.83
C MET A 1 47.03 42.12 36.95
N THR A 2 46.03 42.83 36.41
CA THR A 2 46.00 43.54 35.09
C THR A 2 46.03 42.52 33.95
N THR A 3 45.07 42.38 33.04
CA THR A 3 44.09 43.28 32.35
C THR A 3 42.90 42.42 31.84
N SER A 4 41.60 42.75 31.90
CA SER A 4 40.78 43.90 31.44
C SER A 4 40.71 44.11 29.92
N TYR A 5 39.52 43.90 29.33
CA TYR A 5 38.79 44.65 28.26
C TYR A 5 37.57 43.78 27.88
N GLY A 6 36.32 44.20 27.76
CA GLY A 6 35.63 45.50 27.75
C GLY A 6 34.34 45.29 26.93
N SER A 7 33.19 45.64 27.49
CA SER A 7 31.80 45.47 27.01
C SER A 7 31.32 46.61 26.08
N ILE A 8 30.04 46.50 25.65
CA ILE A 8 29.07 47.52 25.11
C ILE A 8 28.76 47.29 23.60
N ALA A 9 27.65 46.64 23.22
CA ALA A 9 26.23 47.07 23.14
C ALA A 9 25.93 48.01 21.94
N ASP A 10 25.03 47.57 21.03
CA ASP A 10 23.80 48.30 20.66
C ASP A 10 22.94 47.55 19.62
N SER A 11 21.64 47.82 19.71
CA SER A 11 20.49 47.07 19.17
C SER A 11 19.98 47.67 17.82
N PRO A 12 18.71 47.49 17.38
CA PRO A 12 18.35 46.78 16.17
C PRO A 12 17.85 47.72 15.05
N ARG A 13 17.72 47.22 13.82
CA ARG A 13 16.96 47.94 12.77
C ARG A 13 15.77 47.13 12.30
N ALA A 14 14.59 47.60 12.71
CA ALA A 14 13.31 47.20 12.19
C ALA A 14 12.80 48.22 11.15
N GLN A 15 11.88 47.73 10.32
CA GLN A 15 10.84 48.44 9.56
C GLN A 15 11.21 49.11 8.21
N SER A 16 10.54 48.64 7.14
CA SER A 16 9.36 49.36 6.65
C SER A 16 8.39 48.42 5.92
N ILE A 17 7.12 48.52 6.31
CA ILE A 17 5.91 47.99 5.68
C ILE A 17 5.42 49.01 4.64
N ASN A 18 4.87 48.54 3.51
CA ASN A 18 3.68 49.04 2.78
C ASN A 18 3.56 48.17 1.51
N ASP A 19 2.61 47.25 1.36
CA ASP A 19 1.13 47.31 1.30
C ASP A 19 0.58 47.40 -0.15
N THR A 20 -0.45 46.57 -0.37
CA THR A 20 -1.48 46.53 -1.43
C THR A 20 -1.12 46.42 -2.93
N SER A 21 -1.47 45.27 -3.54
CA SER A 21 -2.66 45.14 -4.44
C SER A 21 -2.64 43.81 -5.23
N GLN A 22 -3.80 43.13 -5.27
CA GLN A 22 -4.07 41.94 -6.07
C GLN A 22 -4.06 42.24 -7.58
N GLU A 23 -3.73 41.26 -8.42
CA GLU A 23 -4.61 40.74 -9.49
C GLU A 23 -3.99 39.57 -10.29
N HIS A 24 -4.85 38.59 -10.59
CA HIS A 24 -4.66 37.42 -11.44
C HIS A 24 -4.64 37.79 -12.93
N ILE A 25 -3.61 37.45 -13.72
CA ILE A 25 -3.75 37.35 -15.20
C ILE A 25 -2.85 36.24 -15.80
N LEU A 26 -3.47 35.35 -16.58
CA LEU A 26 -2.90 34.28 -17.41
C LEU A 26 -2.14 34.82 -18.65
N PRO A 27 -1.05 34.17 -19.13
CA PRO A 27 -0.42 34.59 -20.38
C PRO A 27 -1.13 34.00 -21.62
N THR A 28 -1.70 34.90 -22.43
CA THR A 28 -2.19 34.61 -23.79
C THR A 28 -1.09 34.98 -24.79
N VAL A 29 -0.61 34.02 -25.58
CA VAL A 29 0.38 34.26 -26.65
C VAL A 29 -0.36 34.60 -27.95
N ARG A 30 -0.14 35.81 -28.48
CA ARG A 30 -0.62 36.26 -29.80
C ARG A 30 0.27 35.73 -30.93
N VAL A 31 -0.37 35.24 -31.98
CA VAL A 31 0.22 34.93 -33.29
C VAL A 31 0.16 36.18 -34.17
N SER A 32 1.28 36.55 -34.80
CA SER A 32 1.35 37.55 -35.88
C SER A 32 1.63 36.85 -37.21
N ALA A 33 0.79 37.13 -38.20
CA ALA A 33 0.88 36.63 -39.57
C ALA A 33 1.43 37.74 -40.47
N THR A 34 2.40 37.40 -41.33
CA THR A 34 2.77 38.20 -42.51
C THR A 34 2.92 37.30 -43.73
N SER A 35 2.61 37.89 -44.88
CA SER A 35 2.00 37.26 -46.06
C SER A 35 2.95 37.03 -47.25
N ARG A 36 2.64 35.96 -48.00
CA ARG A 36 2.69 35.75 -49.48
C ARG A 36 4.03 35.72 -50.26
N ASN A 37 4.30 34.49 -50.74
CA ASN A 37 4.52 34.03 -52.11
C ASN A 37 5.68 34.57 -52.98
N VAL A 38 6.64 33.68 -53.26
CA VAL A 38 7.19 33.46 -54.61
C VAL A 38 7.29 31.94 -54.85
N LEU A 39 6.69 31.51 -55.95
CA LEU A 39 6.70 30.15 -56.51
C LEU A 39 8.07 29.88 -57.18
N THR A 40 8.60 28.65 -57.05
CA THR A 40 8.97 27.73 -58.15
C THR A 40 9.87 26.61 -57.62
N ASN A 41 9.35 25.37 -57.69
CA ASN A 41 10.02 24.10 -58.02
C ASN A 41 9.29 22.94 -57.32
N ALA A 42 8.16 22.54 -57.92
CA ALA A 42 7.51 21.27 -57.60
C ALA A 42 8.17 20.15 -58.42
N PRO A 43 8.50 18.99 -57.83
CA PRO A 43 8.67 17.78 -58.63
C PRO A 43 7.28 17.34 -59.12
N LEU A 44 7.20 17.06 -60.41
CA LEU A 44 6.04 16.51 -61.10
C LEU A 44 5.55 15.24 -60.39
N PHE A 45 4.47 15.36 -59.61
CA PHE A 45 3.70 14.21 -59.18
C PHE A 45 2.94 13.67 -60.38
N HIS A 46 3.46 12.59 -60.97
CA HIS A 46 2.65 11.72 -61.80
C HIS A 46 1.44 11.24 -60.99
N ASN A 47 0.27 11.70 -61.42
CA ASN A 47 -1.03 11.24 -60.96
C ASN A 47 -1.18 9.75 -61.31
N THR A 48 -0.89 8.87 -60.35
CA THR A 48 -1.37 7.48 -60.38
C THR A 48 -2.31 7.26 -59.20
N ARG A 49 -3.52 6.81 -59.55
CA ARG A 49 -4.63 6.45 -58.65
C ARG A 49 -4.15 5.69 -57.41
N SER A 50 -4.10 6.34 -56.25
CA SER A 50 -3.96 5.64 -54.95
C SER A 50 -4.61 6.36 -53.75
N HIS A 51 -5.38 7.43 -53.98
CA HIS A 51 -6.04 8.20 -52.91
C HIS A 51 -7.08 7.42 -52.08
N GLY A 52 -7.56 6.26 -52.55
CA GLY A 52 -8.43 5.38 -51.76
C GLY A 52 -7.69 4.49 -50.74
N ARG A 53 -6.41 4.16 -50.96
CA ARG A 53 -5.69 3.20 -50.11
C ARG A 53 -5.15 3.83 -48.82
N GLY A 54 -4.76 5.10 -48.86
CA GLY A 54 -4.23 5.82 -47.69
C GLY A 54 -5.28 6.07 -46.60
N TRP A 55 -6.52 6.41 -46.98
CA TRP A 55 -7.62 6.60 -46.05
C TRP A 55 -8.11 5.29 -45.46
N VAL A 56 -8.20 4.23 -46.27
CA VAL A 56 -8.54 2.88 -45.80
C VAL A 56 -7.48 2.35 -44.82
N CYS A 57 -6.18 2.57 -45.07
CA CYS A 57 -5.13 2.23 -44.11
C CYS A 57 -5.24 3.01 -42.79
N ARG A 58 -5.53 4.32 -42.84
CA ARG A 58 -5.69 5.14 -41.62
C ARG A 58 -6.93 4.75 -40.81
N ILE A 59 -8.05 4.48 -41.48
CA ILE A 59 -9.28 4.00 -40.83
C ILE A 59 -9.04 2.60 -40.24
N ALA A 60 -8.39 1.70 -40.96
CA ALA A 60 -8.04 0.36 -40.46
C ALA A 60 -7.11 0.44 -39.23
N GLN A 61 -6.13 1.34 -39.23
CA GLN A 61 -5.27 1.60 -38.08
C GLN A 61 -6.06 2.15 -36.88
N CYS A 62 -6.98 3.09 -37.09
CA CYS A 62 -7.84 3.62 -36.03
C CYS A 62 -8.77 2.55 -35.46
N VAL A 63 -9.39 1.72 -36.30
CA VAL A 63 -10.27 0.61 -35.87
C VAL A 63 -9.45 -0.45 -35.11
N ALA A 64 -8.24 -0.77 -35.57
CA ALA A 64 -7.35 -1.68 -34.87
C ALA A 64 -6.93 -1.13 -33.49
N MET A 65 -6.56 0.16 -33.40
CA MET A 65 -6.22 0.79 -32.12
C MET A 65 -7.41 0.83 -31.16
N LEU A 66 -8.60 1.15 -31.65
CA LEU A 66 -9.82 1.13 -30.84
C LEU A 66 -10.13 -0.29 -30.32
N SER A 67 -9.92 -1.30 -31.16
CA SER A 67 -10.11 -2.70 -30.79
C SER A 67 -9.16 -3.15 -29.67
N VAL A 68 -7.89 -2.72 -29.72
CA VAL A 68 -6.89 -2.98 -28.66
C VAL A 68 -7.29 -2.28 -27.36
N VAL A 69 -7.74 -1.02 -27.41
CA VAL A 69 -8.18 -0.30 -26.21
C VAL A 69 -9.38 -0.97 -25.55
N VAL A 70 -10.39 -1.37 -26.33
CA VAL A 70 -11.55 -2.09 -25.81
C VAL A 70 -11.13 -3.42 -25.18
N ALA A 71 -10.25 -4.17 -25.84
CA ALA A 71 -9.71 -5.41 -25.29
C ALA A 71 -8.97 -5.18 -23.96
N LEU A 72 -8.16 -4.12 -23.84
CA LEU A 72 -7.46 -3.78 -22.60
C LEU A 72 -8.42 -3.39 -21.47
N VAL A 73 -9.50 -2.66 -21.77
CA VAL A 73 -10.54 -2.30 -20.78
C VAL A 73 -11.28 -3.56 -20.30
N LEU A 74 -11.61 -4.47 -21.21
CA LEU A 74 -12.25 -5.74 -20.86
C LEU A 74 -11.32 -6.63 -20.03
N VAL A 75 -10.03 -6.69 -20.37
CA VAL A 75 -9.03 -7.38 -19.55
C VAL A 75 -8.94 -6.75 -18.18
N TRP A 76 -8.82 -5.42 -18.10
CA TRP A 76 -8.79 -4.70 -16.82
C TRP A 76 -10.02 -5.04 -15.98
N ALA A 77 -11.22 -4.89 -16.52
CA ALA A 77 -12.47 -5.18 -15.80
C ALA A 77 -12.52 -6.64 -15.32
N ARG A 78 -12.11 -7.60 -16.16
CA ARG A 78 -12.07 -9.02 -15.81
C ARG A 78 -11.02 -9.31 -14.73
N VAL A 79 -9.86 -8.70 -14.81
CA VAL A 79 -8.77 -8.80 -13.82
C VAL A 79 -9.25 -8.23 -12.48
N GLN A 80 -9.93 -7.08 -12.46
CA GLN A 80 -10.47 -6.48 -11.23
C GLN A 80 -11.58 -7.34 -10.61
N LEU A 81 -12.50 -7.88 -11.42
CA LEU A 81 -13.51 -8.82 -10.92
C LEU A 81 -12.87 -10.07 -10.32
N TYR A 82 -11.83 -10.61 -10.97
CA TYR A 82 -11.12 -11.79 -10.48
C TYR A 82 -10.38 -11.52 -9.15
N MET A 83 -9.77 -10.34 -9.01
CA MET A 83 -9.11 -9.90 -7.77
C MET A 83 -10.09 -9.69 -6.62
N GLY A 84 -11.31 -9.22 -6.90
CA GLY A 84 -12.36 -9.01 -5.90
C GLY A 84 -13.10 -10.28 -5.46
N MET A 85 -13.10 -11.35 -6.28
CA MET A 85 -13.82 -12.62 -5.99
C MET A 85 -12.94 -13.71 -5.36
N ALA A 86 -11.70 -13.38 -5.00
CA ALA A 86 -10.71 -14.30 -4.50
C ALA A 86 -10.81 -14.51 -2.98
N SER A 87 -11.91 -15.10 -2.53
CA SER A 87 -12.08 -15.59 -1.15
C SER A 87 -12.89 -16.87 -1.19
N MET A 88 -12.64 -17.75 -0.21
CA MET A 88 -13.38 -18.98 0.10
C MET A 88 -12.79 -20.28 -0.47
N ASN A 89 -11.94 -20.89 0.36
CA ASN A 89 -12.23 -22.23 0.91
C ASN A 89 -11.54 -22.34 2.27
N TYR A 90 -12.21 -21.82 3.30
CA TYR A 90 -11.76 -21.91 4.69
C TYR A 90 -12.02 -23.33 5.21
N ARG A 91 -10.96 -24.06 5.61
CA ARG A 91 -11.07 -25.32 6.33
C ARG A 91 -10.70 -25.09 7.81
N PRO A 92 -11.68 -25.04 8.73
CA PRO A 92 -11.47 -24.61 10.12
C PRO A 92 -10.64 -25.58 10.98
N GLU A 93 -10.48 -26.83 10.56
CA GLU A 93 -10.07 -27.96 11.42
C GLU A 93 -8.63 -27.85 11.98
N CYS A 94 -7.72 -27.13 11.33
CA CYS A 94 -6.33 -26.99 11.79
C CYS A 94 -6.06 -25.74 12.64
N VAL A 95 -6.79 -24.65 12.42
CA VAL A 95 -6.49 -23.34 13.04
C VAL A 95 -6.94 -23.32 14.51
N ALA A 96 -8.07 -23.96 14.81
CA ALA A 96 -8.61 -24.04 16.17
C ALA A 96 -7.69 -24.82 17.14
N THR A 97 -7.01 -25.86 16.66
CA THR A 97 -6.11 -26.71 17.49
C THR A 97 -4.85 -25.97 17.91
N ILE A 98 -4.37 -25.03 17.09
CA ILE A 98 -3.14 -24.26 17.37
C ILE A 98 -3.39 -23.17 18.44
N ALA A 99 -4.64 -22.71 18.60
CA ALA A 99 -5.02 -21.71 19.60
C ALA A 99 -5.03 -22.25 21.04
N ASN A 100 -5.17 -23.57 21.24
CA ASN A 100 -5.36 -24.16 22.57
C ASN A 100 -4.07 -24.66 23.24
N GLU A 101 -2.91 -24.47 22.61
CA GLU A 101 -1.60 -24.83 23.18
C GLU A 101 -0.75 -23.58 23.39
N SER A 102 -0.99 -22.85 24.49
CA SER A 102 -0.06 -21.87 25.03
C SER A 102 -0.13 -21.91 26.55
N ALA A 103 0.88 -22.53 27.15
CA ALA A 103 1.07 -22.64 28.59
C ALA A 103 1.65 -21.36 29.20
N THR A 104 1.12 -21.04 30.39
CA THR A 104 1.71 -20.33 31.54
C THR A 104 3.10 -19.69 31.37
N VAL A 105 3.15 -18.36 31.50
CA VAL A 105 4.38 -17.60 31.76
C VAL A 105 4.22 -16.79 33.04
N ALA A 106 5.23 -16.85 33.89
CA ALA A 106 5.28 -16.28 35.23
C ALA A 106 5.23 -14.75 35.23
N VAL A 107 4.42 -14.21 36.14
CA VAL A 107 4.36 -12.79 36.51
C VAL A 107 5.60 -12.48 37.37
N GLN A 108 6.36 -11.46 36.98
CA GLN A 108 7.33 -10.83 37.87
C GLN A 108 6.95 -9.36 38.01
N GLU A 109 6.46 -9.01 39.20
CA GLU A 109 6.17 -7.64 39.60
C GLU A 109 7.47 -6.84 39.74
N ASN A 110 7.50 -5.64 39.14
CA ASN A 110 8.43 -4.59 39.53
C ASN A 110 7.65 -3.30 39.73
N LEU A 111 7.61 -2.85 40.98
CA LEU A 111 7.17 -1.51 41.39
C LEU A 111 8.17 -0.48 40.84
N MET A 112 7.68 0.53 40.12
CA MET A 112 8.41 1.78 39.89
C MET A 112 7.56 2.95 40.35
N THR A 113 8.13 3.76 41.23
CA THR A 113 7.56 4.98 41.80
C THR A 113 7.50 6.09 40.75
N ALA A 114 6.36 6.80 40.70
CA ALA A 114 6.18 7.97 39.84
C ALA A 114 6.73 9.24 40.53
N GLU A 115 7.62 9.96 39.86
CA GLU A 115 7.84 11.39 40.11
C GLU A 115 7.10 12.19 39.03
N VAL A 116 6.21 13.07 39.48
CA VAL A 116 5.48 14.01 38.62
C VAL A 116 6.36 15.21 38.38
N VAL A 117 6.88 15.35 37.16
CA VAL A 117 7.49 16.59 36.66
C VAL A 117 6.57 17.17 35.60
N THR A 118 5.84 18.22 35.95
CA THR A 118 5.05 19.03 35.01
C THR A 118 5.98 20.00 34.28
N MET A 119 6.28 19.69 33.01
CA MET A 119 6.78 20.66 32.04
C MET A 119 5.71 20.85 30.97
N VAL A 120 5.15 22.07 30.91
CA VAL A 120 4.30 22.49 29.80
C VAL A 120 5.22 22.82 28.63
N THR A 121 5.23 21.99 27.58
CA THR A 121 5.84 22.34 26.30
C THR A 121 5.10 21.72 25.13
N ALA A 122 4.68 22.59 24.21
CA ALA A 122 4.28 22.38 22.82
C ALA A 122 3.16 21.36 22.55
N ASN A 123 2.16 21.76 21.76
CA ASN A 123 1.16 20.86 21.20
C ASN A 123 1.90 19.74 20.43
N PRO A 124 1.96 18.49 20.94
CA PRO A 124 2.74 17.46 20.29
C PRO A 124 2.06 17.17 18.96
N SER A 125 2.82 17.23 17.87
CA SER A 125 2.43 16.50 16.66
C SER A 125 2.08 15.09 17.10
N VAL A 126 0.85 14.64 16.86
CA VAL A 126 0.47 13.25 17.14
C VAL A 126 1.44 12.39 16.34
N GLU A 127 2.35 11.71 17.04
CA GLU A 127 3.27 10.77 16.43
C GLU A 127 2.41 9.58 15.97
N TYR A 128 2.12 9.53 14.66
CA TYR A 128 1.21 8.51 14.11
C TYR A 128 1.68 7.08 14.40
N GLN A 129 2.97 6.89 14.66
CA GLN A 129 3.53 5.59 14.99
C GLN A 129 3.13 5.08 16.38
N SER A 130 2.76 5.94 17.33
CA SER A 130 2.47 5.61 18.74
C SER A 130 1.09 6.07 19.23
N TRP A 131 0.16 6.37 18.31
CA TRP A 131 -1.09 7.03 18.68
C TRP A 131 -1.94 6.26 19.70
N MET A 132 -1.92 4.91 19.70
CA MET A 132 -2.67 4.14 20.70
C MET A 132 -2.02 4.25 22.08
N SER A 133 -0.69 4.24 22.12
CA SER A 133 0.12 4.42 23.33
C SER A 133 -0.07 5.79 23.94
N ASP A 134 0.00 6.83 23.12
CA ASP A 134 -0.12 8.23 23.55
C ASP A 134 -1.50 8.51 24.15
N HIS A 135 -2.52 7.79 23.70
CA HIS A 135 -3.89 7.88 24.17
C HIS A 135 -4.31 6.70 25.07
N TYR A 136 -3.36 5.89 25.54
CA TYR A 136 -3.64 4.62 26.22
C TYR A 136 -4.64 4.77 27.36
N PHE A 137 -4.45 5.74 28.26
CA PHE A 137 -5.35 5.96 29.39
C PHE A 137 -6.79 6.33 28.98
N GLN A 138 -6.98 6.85 27.77
CA GLN A 138 -8.29 7.20 27.20
C GLN A 138 -8.96 5.99 26.53
N ILE A 139 -8.16 5.07 25.96
CA ILE A 139 -8.66 3.95 25.14
C ILE A 139 -8.59 2.57 25.82
N GLN A 140 -7.85 2.42 26.92
CA GLN A 140 -7.61 1.12 27.57
C GLN A 140 -8.89 0.38 27.98
N ASN A 141 -9.96 1.11 28.31
CA ASN A 141 -11.27 0.53 28.69
C ASN A 141 -12.24 0.41 27.51
N ARG A 142 -11.80 0.70 26.29
CA ARG A 142 -12.57 0.56 25.04
C ARG A 142 -12.27 -0.79 24.40
N THR A 143 -13.24 -1.33 23.68
CA THR A 143 -13.06 -2.51 22.81
C THR A 143 -12.55 -2.08 21.43
N LEU A 144 -12.13 -3.02 20.59
CA LEU A 144 -11.80 -2.71 19.19
C LEU A 144 -12.98 -2.12 18.42
N ALA A 145 -14.22 -2.51 18.75
CA ALA A 145 -15.43 -2.01 18.11
C ALA A 145 -15.75 -0.55 18.47
N ASP A 146 -15.21 -0.05 19.58
CA ASP A 146 -15.38 1.34 20.01
C ASP A 146 -14.38 2.30 19.35
N LEU A 147 -13.38 1.77 18.63
CA LEU A 147 -12.29 2.55 18.04
C LEU A 147 -12.42 2.64 16.52
N LEU A 148 -12.10 3.82 15.99
CA LEU A 148 -11.83 3.97 14.56
C LEU A 148 -10.39 3.59 14.30
N LEU A 149 -10.19 2.48 13.59
CA LEU A 149 -8.86 1.99 13.21
C LEU A 149 -8.56 2.32 11.75
N PRO A 150 -7.50 3.08 11.45
CA PRO A 150 -7.02 3.24 10.09
C PRO A 150 -6.56 1.89 9.53
N GLY A 151 -7.00 1.57 8.31
CA GLY A 151 -6.74 0.29 7.65
C GLY A 151 -6.38 0.43 6.19
N THR A 152 -5.67 -0.56 5.66
CA THR A 152 -5.25 -0.61 4.25
C THR A 152 -5.72 -1.90 3.57
N HIS A 153 -6.43 -1.75 2.45
CA HIS A 153 -6.85 -2.86 1.61
C HIS A 153 -5.66 -3.44 0.83
N ASP A 154 -5.54 -4.78 0.77
CA ASP A 154 -4.39 -5.48 0.18
C ASP A 154 -3.07 -4.84 0.61
N SER A 155 -2.84 -4.76 1.92
CA SER A 155 -1.79 -3.93 2.54
C SER A 155 -0.39 -4.20 2.01
N ALA A 156 -0.10 -5.44 1.60
CA ALA A 156 1.20 -5.80 1.05
C ALA A 156 1.32 -5.69 -0.48
N GLY A 157 0.33 -5.11 -1.15
CA GLY A 157 0.29 -4.88 -2.60
C GLY A 157 1.18 -3.76 -3.14
N TYR A 158 2.32 -3.47 -2.50
CA TYR A 158 3.26 -2.43 -2.93
C TYR A 158 4.38 -2.96 -3.84
N ARG A 159 4.81 -4.22 -3.65
CA ARG A 159 5.85 -4.85 -4.47
C ARG A 159 5.38 -6.20 -5.01
N LEU A 160 4.99 -6.18 -6.29
CA LEU A 160 4.52 -7.36 -7.02
C LEU A 160 5.57 -7.77 -8.06
N LEU A 161 5.89 -9.07 -8.05
CA LEU A 161 6.87 -9.68 -8.91
C LEU A 161 6.14 -10.09 -10.19
N GLY A 162 6.36 -9.35 -11.28
CA GLY A 162 5.78 -9.68 -12.59
C GLY A 162 5.99 -11.14 -13.00
N GLY A 163 5.19 -11.59 -13.97
CA GLY A 163 5.38 -12.89 -14.62
C GLY A 163 4.76 -14.08 -13.89
N THR A 164 4.14 -13.84 -12.72
CA THR A 164 3.61 -14.93 -11.89
C THR A 164 2.14 -14.73 -11.59
N LEU A 165 1.33 -15.03 -12.60
CA LEU A 165 -0.13 -15.10 -12.52
C LEU A 165 -0.52 -16.53 -12.14
N TYR A 166 -1.02 -16.74 -10.92
CA TYR A 166 -1.45 -18.06 -10.47
C TYR A 166 -2.94 -18.25 -10.76
N ASN A 167 -3.31 -19.41 -11.31
CA ASN A 167 -4.70 -19.80 -11.57
C ASN A 167 -5.53 -18.86 -12.45
N ILE A 168 -4.90 -17.95 -13.20
CA ILE A 168 -5.65 -17.03 -14.05
C ILE A 168 -6.53 -17.78 -15.06
N ASP A 169 -7.70 -17.19 -15.31
CA ASP A 169 -8.62 -17.57 -16.36
C ASP A 169 -7.84 -17.92 -17.64
N PRO A 170 -8.07 -19.09 -18.27
CA PRO A 170 -7.43 -19.48 -19.52
C PRO A 170 -7.47 -18.39 -20.59
N LEU A 171 -8.52 -17.56 -20.60
CA LEU A 171 -8.64 -16.41 -21.49
C LEU A 171 -7.57 -15.33 -21.21
N ILE A 172 -7.29 -15.02 -19.94
CA ILE A 172 -6.24 -14.06 -19.57
C ILE A 172 -4.87 -14.58 -20.03
N ASN A 173 -4.62 -15.89 -19.90
CA ASN A 173 -3.40 -16.51 -20.39
C ASN A 173 -3.21 -16.34 -21.91
N ILE A 174 -4.28 -16.56 -22.69
CA ILE A 174 -4.26 -16.35 -24.14
C ILE A 174 -4.00 -14.87 -24.46
N LEU A 175 -4.65 -13.94 -23.75
CA LEU A 175 -4.49 -12.50 -23.96
C LEU A 175 -3.09 -12.01 -23.60
N VAL A 176 -2.48 -12.52 -22.53
CA VAL A 176 -1.09 -12.25 -22.16
C VAL A 176 -0.14 -12.75 -23.25
N ARG A 177 -0.32 -13.99 -23.74
CA ARG A 177 0.51 -14.53 -24.84
C ARG A 177 0.38 -13.72 -26.13
N ALA A 178 -0.84 -13.35 -26.50
CA ALA A 178 -1.11 -12.54 -27.68
C ALA A 178 -0.49 -11.13 -27.54
N ALA A 179 -0.64 -10.50 -26.38
CA ALA A 179 -0.03 -9.21 -26.09
C ALA A 179 1.50 -9.26 -26.18
N THR A 180 2.13 -10.32 -25.65
CA THR A 180 3.57 -10.54 -25.77
C THR A 180 4.01 -10.68 -27.23
N ALA A 181 3.27 -11.43 -28.04
CA ALA A 181 3.54 -11.58 -29.48
C ALA A 181 3.41 -10.25 -30.25
N LEU A 182 2.59 -9.32 -29.75
CA LEU A 182 2.39 -7.98 -30.31
C LEU A 182 3.28 -6.92 -29.66
N HIS A 183 4.24 -7.31 -28.81
CA HIS A 183 5.10 -6.39 -28.04
C HIS A 183 4.32 -5.37 -27.18
N LEU A 184 3.11 -5.72 -26.75
CA LEU A 184 2.31 -4.91 -25.84
C LEU A 184 2.72 -5.19 -24.39
N PRO A 185 2.88 -4.17 -23.53
CA PRO A 185 3.38 -4.33 -22.17
C PRO A 185 2.30 -4.80 -21.18
N LEU A 186 1.44 -5.75 -21.56
CA LEU A 186 0.26 -6.14 -20.78
C LEU A 186 0.61 -6.66 -19.38
N GLU A 187 1.69 -7.42 -19.23
CA GLU A 187 2.15 -7.90 -17.92
C GLU A 187 2.48 -6.73 -16.97
N LYS A 188 3.19 -5.71 -17.46
CA LYS A 188 3.50 -4.49 -16.68
C LYS A 188 2.23 -3.73 -16.33
N MET A 189 1.24 -3.72 -17.21
CA MET A 189 -0.06 -3.10 -16.94
C MET A 189 -0.81 -3.85 -15.84
N ILE A 190 -0.83 -5.19 -15.89
CA ILE A 190 -1.47 -6.02 -14.86
C ILE A 190 -0.82 -5.77 -13.50
N VAL A 191 0.51 -5.76 -13.41
CA VAL A 191 1.22 -5.43 -12.16
C VAL A 191 0.78 -4.08 -11.60
N LYS A 192 0.68 -3.04 -12.44
CA LYS A 192 0.21 -1.71 -12.01
C LYS A 192 -1.25 -1.72 -11.57
N TRP A 193 -2.11 -2.47 -12.25
CA TRP A 193 -3.52 -2.60 -11.88
C TRP A 193 -3.70 -3.39 -10.58
N SER A 194 -2.73 -4.23 -10.23
CA SER A 194 -2.68 -4.97 -8.98
C SER A 194 -2.07 -4.18 -7.81
N GLN A 195 -1.37 -3.08 -8.05
CA GLN A 195 -0.75 -2.32 -6.96
C GLN A 195 -1.80 -1.49 -6.20
N THR A 196 -1.85 -1.66 -4.89
CA THR A 196 -2.82 -0.99 -4.01
C THR A 196 -2.15 -0.01 -3.04
N GLN A 197 -0.85 -0.20 -2.77
CA GLN A 197 -0.09 0.58 -1.81
C GLN A 197 1.20 1.12 -2.45
N SER A 198 1.60 2.34 -2.06
CA SER A 198 2.86 2.96 -2.52
C SER A 198 4.02 2.78 -1.53
N VAL A 199 3.72 2.32 -0.31
CA VAL A 199 4.66 2.19 0.81
C VAL A 199 4.60 0.79 1.42
N ASN A 200 5.69 0.36 2.05
CA ASN A 200 5.78 -0.97 2.65
C ASN A 200 4.99 -1.08 3.99
N ILE A 201 4.85 -2.30 4.52
CA ILE A 201 4.09 -2.54 5.77
C ILE A 201 4.63 -1.72 6.93
N TYR A 202 5.94 -1.67 7.13
CA TYR A 202 6.51 -0.91 8.24
C TYR A 202 6.17 0.58 8.13
N GLN A 203 6.26 1.14 6.92
CA GLN A 203 5.89 2.52 6.62
C GLN A 203 4.39 2.81 6.83
N GLN A 204 3.51 1.86 6.53
CA GLN A 204 2.07 1.99 6.84
C GLN A 204 1.83 2.03 8.36
N LEU A 205 2.51 1.16 9.11
CA LEU A 205 2.37 1.06 10.57
C LEU A 205 2.89 2.32 11.29
N ILE A 206 4.06 2.84 10.91
CA ILE A 206 4.55 4.14 11.44
C ILE A 206 3.65 5.30 10.99
N GLY A 207 2.92 5.15 9.88
CA GLY A 207 1.90 6.09 9.41
C GLY A 207 0.56 5.98 10.14
N GLY A 208 0.44 5.12 11.15
CA GLY A 208 -0.75 5.00 12.01
C GLY A 208 -1.75 3.91 11.60
N VAL A 209 -1.46 3.12 10.56
CA VAL A 209 -2.31 1.97 10.18
C VAL A 209 -2.30 0.91 11.27
N ARG A 210 -3.47 0.40 11.65
CA ARG A 210 -3.66 -0.68 12.64
C ARG A 210 -4.51 -1.85 12.13
N TYR A 211 -5.09 -1.74 10.94
CA TYR A 211 -5.74 -2.87 10.24
C TYR A 211 -4.99 -3.21 8.95
N LEU A 212 -4.54 -4.46 8.82
CA LEU A 212 -3.83 -4.95 7.63
C LEU A 212 -4.61 -6.10 6.97
N ASP A 213 -5.04 -5.91 5.72
CA ASP A 213 -5.51 -6.99 4.83
C ASP A 213 -4.31 -7.64 4.13
N LEU A 214 -3.96 -8.88 4.53
CA LEU A 214 -2.87 -9.66 3.93
C LEU A 214 -3.44 -10.86 3.17
N ARG A 215 -3.29 -10.83 1.85
CA ARG A 215 -3.68 -11.94 0.98
C ARG A 215 -2.47 -12.76 0.58
N THR A 216 -2.61 -14.08 0.65
CA THR A 216 -1.47 -15.00 0.45
C THR A 216 -1.76 -16.11 -0.53
N VAL A 217 -0.72 -16.60 -1.19
CA VAL A 217 -0.76 -17.77 -2.07
C VAL A 217 0.45 -18.66 -1.80
N TRP A 218 0.28 -19.97 -1.97
CA TRP A 218 1.37 -20.92 -2.00
C TRP A 218 1.94 -21.01 -3.42
N ASP A 219 3.23 -20.71 -3.60
CA ASP A 219 3.88 -20.76 -4.92
C ASP A 219 4.43 -22.15 -5.31
N GLY A 220 4.22 -23.16 -4.47
CA GLY A 220 4.85 -24.48 -4.58
C GLY A 220 6.06 -24.67 -3.67
N ARG A 221 6.60 -23.58 -3.08
CA ARG A 221 7.80 -23.58 -2.24
C ARG A 221 7.66 -22.75 -0.97
N ILE A 222 7.07 -21.57 -1.04
CA ILE A 222 6.87 -20.62 0.06
C ILE A 222 5.52 -19.92 -0.05
N TRP A 223 5.04 -19.41 1.10
CA TRP A 223 3.91 -18.50 1.16
C TRP A 223 4.34 -17.09 0.72
N ARG A 224 3.60 -16.52 -0.22
CA ARG A 224 3.81 -15.17 -0.76
C ARG A 224 2.56 -14.34 -0.63
N ILE A 225 2.74 -13.03 -0.66
CA ILE A 225 1.65 -12.08 -0.87
C ILE A 225 1.05 -12.27 -2.26
N TYR A 226 -0.26 -12.06 -2.39
CA TYR A 226 -0.97 -12.28 -3.64
C TYR A 226 -2.12 -11.30 -3.84
N HIS A 227 -2.09 -10.60 -4.98
CA HIS A 227 -3.22 -9.79 -5.45
C HIS A 227 -3.30 -9.92 -6.98
N GLY A 228 -3.71 -11.10 -7.45
CA GLY A 228 -3.66 -11.54 -8.85
C GLY A 228 -2.25 -11.78 -9.40
N VAL A 229 -1.25 -11.10 -8.86
CA VAL A 229 0.18 -11.29 -9.10
C VAL A 229 0.87 -11.64 -7.77
N ALA A 230 1.85 -12.55 -7.82
CA ALA A 230 2.67 -12.88 -6.66
C ALA A 230 3.53 -11.69 -6.22
N GLY A 231 3.60 -11.45 -4.92
CA GLY A 231 4.45 -10.44 -4.31
C GLY A 231 5.57 -11.05 -3.49
N ASP A 232 5.94 -10.29 -2.47
CA ASP A 232 7.00 -10.67 -1.54
C ASP A 232 6.66 -11.92 -0.72
N PRO A 233 7.69 -12.63 -0.22
CA PRO A 233 7.49 -13.67 0.76
C PRO A 233 6.71 -13.16 1.97
N LEU A 234 5.71 -13.92 2.43
CA LEU A 234 4.95 -13.60 3.63
C LEU A 234 5.88 -13.41 4.84
N THR A 235 6.97 -14.17 4.91
CA THR A 235 7.97 -14.05 5.98
C THR A 235 8.59 -12.65 6.08
N SER A 236 8.80 -11.96 4.96
CA SER A 236 9.31 -10.58 4.95
C SER A 236 8.28 -9.59 5.51
N ILE A 237 6.99 -9.83 5.22
CA ILE A 237 5.87 -9.04 5.73
C ILE A 237 5.74 -9.23 7.25
N LEU A 238 5.74 -10.49 7.71
CA LEU A 238 5.69 -10.81 9.15
C LEU A 238 6.89 -10.22 9.90
N ASN A 239 8.09 -10.24 9.31
CA ASN A 239 9.27 -9.60 9.93
C ASN A 239 9.08 -8.08 10.09
N SER A 240 8.44 -7.41 9.12
CA SER A 240 8.16 -5.97 9.22
C SER A 240 7.18 -5.67 10.37
N ILE A 241 6.19 -6.53 10.58
CA ILE A 241 5.24 -6.45 11.70
C ILE A 241 5.94 -6.67 13.04
N ILE A 242 6.82 -7.67 13.13
CA ILE A 242 7.65 -7.92 14.32
C ILE A 242 8.48 -6.68 14.65
N SER A 243 9.19 -6.13 13.66
CA SER A 243 9.99 -4.91 13.85
C SER A 243 9.15 -3.74 14.34
N PHE A 244 7.90 -3.61 13.91
CA PHE A 244 7.02 -2.58 14.46
C PHE A 244 6.63 -2.86 15.92
N GLN A 245 6.11 -4.05 16.23
CA GLN A 245 5.68 -4.43 17.58
C GLN A 245 6.81 -4.43 18.61
N ASP A 246 8.05 -4.70 18.19
CA ASP A 246 9.22 -4.62 19.07
C ASP A 246 9.57 -3.20 19.50
N ASN A 247 9.24 -2.20 18.68
CA ASN A 247 9.61 -0.80 18.91
C ASN A 247 8.43 0.06 19.38
N HIS A 248 7.20 -0.45 19.31
CA HIS A 248 5.99 0.29 19.67
C HIS A 248 5.14 -0.57 20.61
N ARG A 249 5.38 -0.39 21.92
CA ARG A 249 4.56 -1.00 22.96
C ARG A 249 3.14 -0.45 22.88
N ASN A 250 2.15 -1.13 23.46
CA ASN A 250 0.76 -0.68 23.56
C ASN A 250 0.02 -0.41 22.23
N GLU A 251 0.61 -0.76 21.09
CA GLU A 251 -0.05 -0.75 19.80
C GLU A 251 -0.69 -2.12 19.51
N VAL A 252 -1.99 -2.09 19.21
CA VAL A 252 -2.75 -3.30 18.84
C VAL A 252 -2.94 -3.34 17.34
N LEU A 253 -2.58 -4.46 16.72
CA LEU A 253 -2.73 -4.68 15.28
C LEU A 253 -3.85 -5.70 15.02
N VAL A 254 -4.75 -5.37 14.11
CA VAL A 254 -5.71 -6.29 13.52
C VAL A 254 -5.17 -6.73 12.16
N ILE A 255 -4.93 -8.02 12.01
CA ILE A 255 -4.38 -8.59 10.78
C ILE A 255 -5.37 -9.61 10.24
N GLU A 256 -5.90 -9.31 9.06
CA GLU A 256 -6.63 -10.29 8.26
C GLU A 256 -5.63 -11.06 7.40
N LEU A 257 -5.71 -12.39 7.43
CA LEU A 257 -4.87 -13.26 6.62
C LEU A 257 -5.75 -14.13 5.72
N ALA A 258 -5.92 -13.71 4.48
CA ALA A 258 -6.66 -14.46 3.48
C ALA A 258 -5.74 -15.43 2.72
N VAL A 259 -6.24 -16.64 2.46
CA VAL A 259 -5.55 -17.66 1.68
C VAL A 259 -6.23 -17.83 0.33
N TYR A 260 -5.46 -17.63 -0.72
CA TYR A 260 -5.86 -17.93 -2.08
C TYR A 260 -5.44 -19.36 -2.42
N SER A 261 -6.41 -20.23 -2.68
CA SER A 261 -6.15 -21.60 -3.14
C SER A 261 -5.66 -21.59 -4.59
N GLY A 262 -4.34 -21.48 -4.74
CA GLY A 262 -3.60 -21.82 -5.95
C GLY A 262 -3.78 -23.29 -6.37
N SER A 263 -3.35 -23.66 -7.58
CA SER A 263 -3.35 -25.06 -8.08
C SER A 263 -2.44 -26.01 -7.26
N HIS A 264 -1.61 -25.46 -6.37
CA HIS A 264 -0.62 -26.18 -5.58
C HIS A 264 -1.07 -26.55 -4.16
N GLY A 265 -2.33 -26.27 -3.78
CA GLY A 265 -2.92 -26.77 -2.53
C GLY A 265 -2.05 -26.57 -1.28
N GLY A 266 -1.66 -25.33 -0.98
CA GLY A 266 -0.79 -25.02 0.15
C GLY A 266 -1.37 -25.50 1.50
N ASP A 267 -0.52 -26.06 2.35
CA ASP A 267 -0.89 -26.50 3.70
C ASP A 267 -1.18 -25.29 4.60
N VAL A 268 -2.47 -25.01 4.80
CA VAL A 268 -2.95 -23.93 5.68
C VAL A 268 -2.51 -24.15 7.13
N CYS A 269 -2.32 -25.40 7.57
CA CYS A 269 -1.80 -25.73 8.88
C CYS A 269 -0.31 -25.35 8.97
N ALA A 270 0.46 -25.50 7.89
CA ALA A 270 1.83 -24.98 7.79
C ALA A 270 1.88 -23.44 7.80
N LEU A 271 0.92 -22.77 7.16
CA LEU A 271 0.78 -21.32 7.23
C LEU A 271 0.52 -20.86 8.67
N ALA A 272 -0.44 -21.48 9.36
CA ALA A 272 -0.74 -21.15 10.76
C ALA A 272 0.46 -21.37 11.68
N ARG A 273 1.21 -22.47 11.50
CA ARG A 273 2.48 -22.72 12.21
C ARG A 273 3.53 -21.65 11.92
N LEU A 274 3.66 -21.21 10.67
CA LEU A 274 4.59 -20.12 10.31
C LEU A 274 4.20 -18.81 11.01
N VAL A 275 2.92 -18.46 11.01
CA VAL A 275 2.42 -17.25 11.68
C VAL A 275 2.64 -17.34 13.18
N LYS A 276 2.28 -18.45 13.84
CA LYS A 276 2.50 -18.65 15.28
C LYS A 276 3.99 -18.62 15.63
N ALA A 277 4.86 -19.24 14.82
CA ALA A 277 6.31 -19.21 15.05
C ALA A 277 6.90 -17.79 14.98
N LYS A 278 6.29 -16.89 14.18
CA LYS A 278 6.77 -15.52 13.97
C LYS A 278 6.14 -14.52 14.94
N LEU A 279 4.83 -14.56 15.08
CA LEU A 279 4.04 -13.58 15.82
C LEU A 279 3.56 -14.10 17.18
N GLY A 280 3.83 -15.36 17.55
CA GLY A 280 3.19 -16.03 18.70
C GLY A 280 3.23 -15.26 20.01
N ARG A 281 4.34 -14.57 20.33
CA ARG A 281 4.45 -13.74 21.55
C ARG A 281 3.60 -12.46 21.54
N PHE A 282 3.03 -12.11 20.39
CA PHE A 282 2.17 -10.94 20.18
C PHE A 282 0.72 -11.32 19.91
N LEU A 283 0.43 -12.60 19.66
CA LEU A 283 -0.92 -13.05 19.35
C LEU A 283 -1.76 -13.01 20.63
N LEU A 284 -2.95 -12.43 20.52
CA LEU A 284 -3.98 -12.55 21.55
C LEU A 284 -4.41 -14.02 21.64
N ASP A 285 -4.50 -14.54 22.87
CA ASP A 285 -4.90 -15.92 23.10
C ASP A 285 -6.36 -16.17 22.65
N GLY A 286 -6.65 -17.38 22.18
CA GLY A 286 -7.97 -17.79 21.67
C GLY A 286 -9.07 -17.85 22.74
N SER A 287 -8.71 -17.74 24.01
CA SER A 287 -9.65 -17.61 25.13
C SER A 287 -10.36 -16.25 25.19
N HIS A 288 -9.84 -15.24 24.48
CA HIS A 288 -10.43 -13.90 24.44
C HIS A 288 -11.62 -13.81 23.49
N ASN A 289 -12.75 -13.28 23.99
CA ASN A 289 -13.85 -12.87 23.13
C ASN A 289 -13.58 -11.46 22.61
N LEU A 290 -13.24 -11.33 21.32
CA LEU A 290 -12.90 -10.05 20.69
C LEU A 290 -14.00 -8.98 20.84
N ALA A 291 -15.27 -9.36 20.96
CA ALA A 291 -16.37 -8.41 21.14
C ALA A 291 -16.32 -7.68 22.49
N ASN A 292 -15.76 -8.32 23.52
CA ASN A 292 -15.75 -7.80 24.89
C ASN A 292 -14.33 -7.54 25.42
N THR A 293 -13.30 -7.88 24.65
CA THR A 293 -11.90 -7.69 25.06
C THR A 293 -11.52 -6.23 24.89
N THR A 294 -11.05 -5.59 25.97
CA THR A 294 -10.63 -4.19 25.94
C THR A 294 -9.20 -4.05 25.47
N ILE A 295 -8.81 -2.87 24.96
CA ILE A 295 -7.43 -2.59 24.56
C ILE A 295 -6.45 -2.84 25.71
N GLY A 296 -6.79 -2.42 26.92
CA GLY A 296 -5.93 -2.62 28.10
C GLY A 296 -5.72 -4.10 28.44
N SER A 297 -6.64 -5.00 28.05
CA SER A 297 -6.45 -6.44 28.23
C SER A 297 -5.65 -7.11 27.10
N MET A 298 -5.58 -6.48 25.92
CA MET A 298 -4.74 -6.94 24.81
C MET A 298 -3.28 -6.49 24.96
N VAL A 299 -3.09 -5.41 25.71
CA VAL A 299 -1.80 -4.81 25.97
C VAL A 299 -1.38 -5.18 27.38
N CYS A 300 -0.57 -6.24 27.52
CA CYS A 300 0.05 -6.54 28.81
C CYS A 300 1.12 -5.47 29.13
N SER A 301 0.96 -4.83 30.27
CA SER A 301 1.96 -3.99 30.95
C SER A 301 3.25 -4.75 31.21
#